data_AF-A0A945HIA7-F1
#
_entry.id   AF-A0A945HIA7-F1
#
_cell.length_a   1.000
_cell.length_b   1.000
_cell.length_c   1.000
_cell.angle_alpha   90.00
_cell.angle_beta   90.00
_cell.angle_gamma   90.00
#
_symmetry.space_group_name_H-M   'P 1'
#
loop_
_entity.id
_entity.type
_entity.pdbx_description
1 polymer ?
#
loop_
_entity_poly.entity_id
_entity_poly.type
_entity_poly.pdbx_seq_one_letter_code
_entity_poly.pdbx_strand_id
1 'polypeptide(L)'
;MKKSILAGIFAILIVVLFTGCATSTYTMGNNFTKNDVTKIIKGKTSVSELIKIFGEPSMKIVISENEENWHYNHTTSTANSSGFIFIKVKSKVISKTLNVLIKDNIVVNYTITNVENNGLTKIQ
;
A
#
# COMPACT_ATOMS: atom_id res chain seq x y z
N MET A 1 -54.42 -6.31 17.57
CA MET A 1 -53.98 -6.22 16.15
C MET A 1 -53.14 -4.99 15.82
N LYS A 2 -53.37 -3.81 16.40
CA LYS A 2 -52.57 -2.59 16.09
C LYS A 2 -51.13 -2.63 16.64
N LYS A 3 -50.93 -3.21 17.83
CA LYS A 3 -49.61 -3.34 18.50
C LYS A 3 -48.67 -4.34 17.81
N SER A 4 -49.22 -5.42 17.23
CA SER A 4 -48.47 -6.44 16.50
C SER A 4 -48.00 -5.96 15.12
N ILE A 5 -48.78 -5.07 14.47
CA ILE A 5 -48.38 -4.41 13.22
C ILE A 5 -47.24 -3.40 13.48
N LEU A 6 -47.33 -2.63 14.57
CA LEU A 6 -46.31 -1.64 14.93
C LEU A 6 -44.96 -2.29 15.28
N ALA A 7 -44.99 -3.44 15.98
CA ALA A 7 -43.79 -4.22 16.28
C ALA A 7 -43.12 -4.80 15.00
N GLY A 8 -43.92 -5.23 14.02
CA GLY A 8 -43.43 -5.70 12.73
C GLY A 8 -42.73 -4.60 11.91
N ILE A 9 -43.29 -3.38 11.90
CA ILE A 9 -42.68 -2.22 11.23
C ILE A 9 -41.35 -1.84 11.89
N PHE A 10 -41.29 -1.88 13.22
CA PHE A 10 -40.05 -1.56 13.96
C PHE A 10 -38.94 -2.58 13.71
N ALA A 11 -39.28 -3.86 13.59
CA ALA A 11 -38.33 -4.92 13.24
C ALA A 11 -37.76 -4.75 11.82
N ILE A 12 -38.58 -4.36 10.85
CA ILE A 12 -38.14 -4.09 9.47
C ILE A 12 -37.22 -2.86 9.42
N LEU A 13 -37.53 -1.81 10.19
CA LEU A 13 -36.71 -0.60 10.25
C LEU A 13 -35.30 -0.88 10.80
N ILE A 14 -35.16 -1.78 11.77
CA ILE A 14 -33.87 -2.19 12.34
C ILE A 14 -32.99 -2.92 11.32
N VAL A 15 -33.58 -3.77 10.47
CA VAL A 15 -32.82 -4.54 9.46
C VAL A 15 -32.24 -3.64 8.36
N VAL A 16 -32.93 -2.55 8.03
CA VAL A 16 -32.46 -1.57 7.01
C VAL A 16 -31.29 -0.71 7.52
N LEU A 17 -31.10 -0.62 8.84
CA LEU A 17 -30.05 0.21 9.45
C LEU A 17 -28.66 -0.44 9.48
N PHE A 18 -28.56 -1.77 9.31
CA PHE A 18 -27.27 -2.46 9.22
C PHE A 18 -26.68 -2.36 7.81
N THR A 19 -26.34 -1.14 7.39
CA THR A 19 -25.52 -0.91 6.20
C THR A 19 -24.05 -0.82 6.63
N GLY A 20 -23.31 -1.92 6.45
CA GLY A 20 -21.87 -1.96 6.69
C GLY A 20 -21.11 -1.47 5.47
N CYS A 21 -20.29 -0.43 5.64
CA CYS A 21 -19.19 -0.16 4.71
C CYS A 21 -18.05 -1.11 5.07
N ALA A 22 -17.68 -2.01 4.17
CA ALA A 22 -16.53 -2.90 4.38
C ALA A 22 -15.33 -2.37 3.59
N THR A 23 -14.27 -2.02 4.32
CA THR A 23 -12.97 -1.64 3.77
C THR A 23 -11.95 -2.70 4.13
N SER A 24 -11.30 -3.27 3.13
CA SER A 24 -10.18 -4.20 3.30
C SER A 24 -8.91 -3.56 2.77
N THR A 25 -7.85 -3.54 3.57
CA THR A 25 -6.52 -3.08 3.15
C THR A 25 -5.53 -4.22 3.23
N TYR A 26 -4.70 -4.35 2.21
CA TYR A 26 -3.65 -5.34 2.09
C TYR A 26 -2.34 -4.65 1.74
N THR A 27 -1.23 -5.06 2.36
CA THR A 27 0.09 -4.49 2.14
C THR A 27 1.12 -5.58 1.82
N MET A 28 2.08 -5.27 0.95
CA MET A 28 3.18 -6.17 0.57
C MET A 28 4.50 -5.41 0.49
N GLY A 29 5.59 -6.09 0.81
CA GLY A 29 6.96 -5.57 0.70
C GLY A 29 7.36 -4.61 1.82
N ASN A 30 8.58 -4.09 1.75
CA ASN A 30 9.18 -3.31 2.83
C ASN A 30 8.58 -1.91 2.87
N ASN A 31 7.79 -1.62 3.89
CA ASN A 31 7.25 -0.28 4.07
C ASN A 31 8.37 0.68 4.47
N PHE A 32 8.51 1.76 3.72
CA PHE A 32 9.45 2.84 4.03
C PHE A 32 8.76 4.19 3.95
N THR A 33 9.15 5.11 4.83
CA THR A 33 8.61 6.47 4.88
C THR A 33 9.52 7.45 4.13
N LYS A 34 9.00 8.64 3.80
CA LYS A 34 9.85 9.72 3.26
C LYS A 34 10.98 10.09 4.22
N ASN A 35 10.73 10.02 5.53
CA ASN A 35 11.72 10.32 6.56
C ASN A 35 12.84 9.28 6.62
N ASP A 36 12.57 8.03 6.22
CA ASP A 36 13.62 7.02 6.10
C ASP A 36 14.52 7.33 4.90
N VAL A 37 13.95 7.77 3.78
CA VAL A 37 14.73 8.13 2.59
C VAL A 37 15.61 9.36 2.82
N THR A 38 15.19 10.32 3.64
CA THR A 38 16.05 11.47 4.00
C THR A 38 17.29 11.09 4.80
N LYS A 39 17.34 9.88 5.39
CA LYS A 39 18.55 9.36 6.06
C LYS A 39 19.61 8.88 5.06
N ILE A 40 19.27 8.72 3.79
CA ILE A 40 20.23 8.35 2.74
C ILE A 40 21.04 9.58 2.32
N ILE A 41 22.32 9.56 2.65
CA ILE A 41 23.29 10.58 2.25
C ILE A 41 24.17 9.98 1.15
N LYS A 42 24.03 10.50 -0.07
CA LYS A 42 24.83 10.07 -1.23
C LYS A 42 26.32 10.21 -0.94
N GLY A 43 27.09 9.17 -1.28
CA GLY A 43 28.53 9.08 -1.03
C GLY A 43 28.93 8.80 0.42
N LYS A 44 27.98 8.62 1.35
CA LYS A 44 28.28 8.34 2.77
C LYS A 44 27.53 7.13 3.31
N THR A 45 26.25 6.97 2.98
CA THR A 45 25.44 5.86 3.47
C THR A 45 26.00 4.56 2.91
N SER A 46 26.36 3.64 3.81
CA SER A 46 26.83 2.30 3.45
C SER A 46 25.67 1.33 3.25
N VAL A 47 25.92 0.21 2.58
CA VAL A 47 24.94 -0.88 2.45
C VAL A 47 24.44 -1.37 3.81
N SER A 48 25.32 -1.44 4.81
CA SER A 48 24.96 -1.90 6.17
C SER A 48 23.97 -0.95 6.86
N GLU A 49 24.12 0.35 6.61
CA GLU A 49 23.22 1.37 7.14
C GLU A 49 21.89 1.36 6.38
N LEU A 50 21.94 1.13 5.06
CA LEU A 50 20.76 0.94 4.22
C LEU A 50 19.91 -0.24 4.72
N ILE A 51 20.53 -1.38 5.02
CA ILE A 51 19.84 -2.55 5.59
C ILE A 51 19.24 -2.24 6.96
N LYS A 52 19.94 -1.48 7.82
CA LYS A 52 19.40 -1.07 9.13
C LYS A 52 18.17 -0.17 9.01
N ILE A 53 18.10 0.67 7.99
CA ILE A 53 17.00 1.61 7.79
C ILE A 53 15.82 0.95 7.07
N PHE A 54 16.07 0.19 6.01
CA PHE A 54 15.05 -0.31 5.07
C PHE A 54 14.86 -1.83 5.09
N GLY A 55 15.71 -2.57 5.80
CA GLY A 55 15.80 -4.03 5.73
C GLY A 55 16.51 -4.52 4.47
N GLU A 56 16.41 -5.83 4.21
CA GLU A 56 16.87 -6.41 2.96
C GLU A 56 16.02 -5.90 1.78
N PRO A 57 16.62 -5.50 0.66
CA PRO A 57 15.87 -5.08 -0.51
C PRO A 57 15.06 -6.24 -1.08
N SER A 58 13.97 -5.89 -1.75
CA SER A 58 13.11 -6.86 -2.45
C SER A 58 13.84 -7.52 -3.62
N MET A 59 14.79 -6.82 -4.23
CA MET A 59 15.62 -7.31 -5.33
C MET A 59 16.98 -6.62 -5.32
N LYS A 60 18.04 -7.40 -5.63
CA LYS A 60 19.40 -6.91 -5.87
C LYS A 60 19.78 -7.26 -7.31
N ILE A 61 20.20 -6.26 -8.07
CA ILE A 61 20.61 -6.41 -9.46
C ILE A 61 22.10 -6.05 -9.52
N VAL A 62 22.94 -7.02 -9.89
CA VAL A 62 24.37 -6.77 -10.11
C VAL A 62 24.53 -6.14 -11.49
N ILE A 63 25.06 -4.92 -11.55
CA ILE A 63 25.34 -4.19 -12.80
C ILE A 63 26.77 -4.50 -13.26
N SER A 64 27.72 -4.49 -12.33
CA SER A 64 29.13 -4.84 -12.57
C SER A 64 29.76 -5.40 -11.28
N GLU A 65 31.04 -5.75 -11.31
CA GLU A 65 31.75 -6.30 -10.13
C GLU A 65 31.63 -5.45 -8.87
N ASN A 66 31.56 -4.12 -9.03
CA ASN A 66 31.53 -3.18 -7.92
C ASN A 66 30.24 -2.36 -7.86
N GLU A 67 29.27 -2.61 -8.74
CA GLU A 67 28.07 -1.81 -8.86
C GLU A 67 26.81 -2.65 -8.81
N GLU A 68 25.89 -2.28 -7.93
CA GLU A 68 24.63 -2.97 -7.71
C GLU A 68 23.48 -1.96 -7.67
N ASN A 69 22.31 -2.37 -8.15
CA ASN A 69 21.07 -1.62 -8.00
C ASN A 69 20.11 -2.39 -7.11
N TRP A 70 19.74 -1.77 -5.99
CA TRP A 70 18.89 -2.36 -4.97
C TRP A 70 17.51 -1.77 -5.06
N HIS A 71 16.50 -2.62 -5.19
CA HIS A 71 15.11 -2.21 -5.33
C HIS A 71 14.33 -2.56 -4.06
N TYR A 72 13.74 -1.54 -3.47
CA TYR A 72 12.78 -1.66 -2.38
C TYR A 72 11.41 -1.36 -2.93
N ASN A 73 10.45 -2.26 -2.73
CA ASN A 73 9.07 -2.05 -3.13
C ASN A 73 8.10 -2.19 -1.95
N HIS A 74 7.10 -1.32 -1.94
CA HIS A 74 5.97 -1.43 -1.03
C HIS A 74 4.68 -1.17 -1.79
N THR A 75 3.75 -2.12 -1.74
CA THR A 75 2.46 -1.98 -2.39
C THR A 75 1.36 -2.05 -1.34
N THR A 76 0.46 -1.07 -1.36
CA THR A 76 -0.76 -1.04 -0.55
C THR A 76 -1.96 -1.12 -1.48
N SER A 77 -2.83 -2.09 -1.26
CA SER A 77 -4.10 -2.26 -1.98
C SER A 77 -5.26 -2.09 -1.01
N THR A 78 -6.13 -1.12 -1.26
CA THR A 78 -7.34 -0.89 -0.47
C THR A 78 -8.56 -1.08 -1.33
N ALA A 79 -9.47 -1.97 -0.93
CA ALA A 79 -10.78 -2.13 -1.54
C ALA A 79 -11.86 -1.61 -0.60
N ASN A 80 -12.74 -0.76 -1.12
CA ASN A 80 -13.88 -0.22 -0.40
C ASN A 80 -15.15 -0.69 -1.10
N SER A 81 -16.06 -1.30 -0.35
CA SER A 81 -17.38 -1.70 -0.83
C SER A 81 -18.46 -0.91 -0.11
N SER A 82 -19.40 -0.35 -0.88
CA SER A 82 -20.56 0.34 -0.33
C SER A 82 -21.83 0.04 -1.13
N GLY A 83 -22.95 -0.18 -0.44
CA GLY A 83 -24.30 -0.17 -1.01
C GLY A 83 -25.22 -1.34 -0.63
N PHE A 84 -26.52 -1.03 -0.43
CA PHE A 84 -27.62 -1.98 -0.16
C PHE A 84 -28.25 -2.57 -1.46
N ILE A 85 -28.05 -1.92 -2.62
CA ILE A 85 -28.70 -2.30 -3.90
C ILE A 85 -27.69 -2.42 -5.06
N PHE A 86 -26.64 -1.59 -5.08
CA PHE A 86 -25.57 -1.66 -6.08
C PHE A 86 -24.23 -1.66 -5.34
N ILE A 87 -23.52 -2.80 -5.37
CA ILE A 87 -22.20 -2.90 -4.75
C ILE A 87 -21.22 -2.11 -5.61
N LYS A 88 -20.82 -0.92 -5.14
CA LYS A 88 -19.74 -0.16 -5.76
C LYS A 88 -18.43 -0.53 -5.07
N VAL A 89 -17.56 -1.23 -5.80
CA VAL A 89 -16.20 -1.50 -5.33
C VAL A 89 -15.25 -0.46 -5.92
N LYS A 90 -14.59 0.28 -5.03
CA LYS A 90 -13.47 1.15 -5.38
C LYS A 90 -12.20 0.49 -4.87
N SER A 91 -11.30 0.14 -5.78
CA SER A 91 -9.97 -0.33 -5.43
C SER A 91 -8.95 0.78 -5.66
N LYS A 92 -8.01 0.91 -4.72
CA LYS A 92 -6.89 1.83 -4.77
C LYS A 92 -5.62 1.03 -4.55
N VAL A 93 -4.71 1.05 -5.51
CA VAL A 93 -3.40 0.42 -5.41
C VAL A 93 -2.33 1.50 -5.43
N ILE A 94 -1.56 1.60 -4.36
CA ILE A 94 -0.44 2.53 -4.23
C ILE A 94 0.83 1.69 -4.18
N SER A 95 1.72 1.86 -5.16
CA SER A 95 3.04 1.24 -5.19
C SER A 95 4.11 2.30 -4.97
N LYS A 96 5.02 2.05 -4.04
CA LYS A 96 6.21 2.86 -3.80
C LYS A 96 7.43 2.03 -4.13
N THR A 97 8.35 2.61 -4.88
CA THR A 97 9.61 1.98 -5.23
C THR A 97 10.76 2.94 -4.91
N LEU A 98 11.79 2.41 -4.24
CA LEU A 98 13.06 3.08 -4.03
C LEU A 98 14.13 2.25 -4.72
N ASN A 99 14.76 2.82 -5.75
CA ASN A 99 15.91 2.20 -6.42
C ASN A 99 17.16 2.91 -5.93
N VAL A 100 18.13 2.15 -5.43
CA VAL A 100 19.37 2.66 -4.87
C VAL A 100 20.53 2.12 -5.67
N LEU A 101 21.29 3.02 -6.27
CA LEU A 101 22.53 2.69 -6.94
C LEU A 101 23.66 2.66 -5.91
N ILE A 102 24.33 1.52 -5.83
CA ILE A 102 25.40 1.24 -4.90
C ILE A 102 26.67 0.99 -5.70
N LYS A 103 27.76 1.65 -5.31
CA LYS A 103 29.08 1.40 -5.86
C LYS A 103 30.08 1.25 -4.72
N ASP A 104 30.90 0.22 -4.77
CA ASP A 104 31.91 -0.07 -3.73
C ASP A 104 31.30 -0.08 -2.31
N ASN A 105 30.11 -0.68 -2.16
CA ASN A 105 29.32 -0.72 -0.92
C ASN A 105 28.83 0.64 -0.36
N ILE A 106 28.84 1.71 -1.16
CA ILE A 106 28.34 3.03 -0.81
C ILE A 106 27.22 3.45 -1.75
N VAL A 107 26.18 4.07 -1.21
CA VAL A 107 25.10 4.63 -2.01
C VAL A 107 25.61 5.81 -2.83
N VAL A 108 25.59 5.70 -4.15
CA VAL A 108 25.99 6.79 -5.05
C VAL A 108 24.78 7.59 -5.54
N ASN A 109 23.63 6.95 -5.74
CA ASN A 109 22.42 7.62 -6.16
C ASN A 109 21.17 6.86 -5.71
N TYR A 110 20.01 7.53 -5.74
CA TYR A 110 18.74 6.88 -5.53
C TYR A 110 17.62 7.59 -6.27
N THR A 111 16.55 6.86 -6.55
CA THR A 111 15.31 7.39 -7.13
C THR A 111 14.10 6.82 -6.38
N ILE A 112 13.07 7.65 -6.23
CA ILE A 112 11.80 7.23 -5.61
C ILE A 112 10.71 7.38 -6.66
N THR A 113 9.90 6.35 -6.82
CA THR A 113 8.72 6.37 -7.67
C THR A 113 7.49 6.02 -6.85
N ASN A 114 6.41 6.77 -7.03
CA ASN A 114 5.11 6.49 -6.43
C ASN A 114 4.11 6.36 -7.57
N VAL A 115 3.49 5.18 -7.69
CA VAL A 115 2.45 4.90 -8.68
C VAL A 115 1.15 4.67 -7.94
N GLU A 116 0.13 5.47 -8.23
CA GLU A 116 -1.22 5.31 -7.71
C GLU A 116 -2.14 4.90 -8.86
N ASN A 117 -2.72 3.71 -8.75
CA ASN A 117 -3.72 3.20 -9.68
C ASN A 117 -5.07 3.11 -8.97
N ASN A 118 -6.06 3.81 -9.51
CA ASN A 118 -7.43 3.79 -9.02
C ASN A 118 -8.27 2.88 -9.92
N GLY A 119 -8.60 1.70 -9.43
CA GLY A 119 -9.47 0.75 -10.10
C GLY A 119 -10.93 1.05 -9.76
N LEU A 120 -11.71 1.43 -10.77
CA LEU A 120 -13.17 1.41 -10.69
C LEU A 120 -13.66 0.10 -11.31
N THR A 121 -13.79 -0.94 -10.50
CA THR A 121 -14.54 -2.12 -10.93
C THR A 121 -16.03 -1.82 -10.75
N LYS A 122 -16.69 -1.33 -11.81
CA LYS A 122 -18.14 -1.45 -11.92
C LYS A 122 -18.45 -2.94 -12.02
N ILE A 123 -19.00 -3.52 -10.97
CA ILE A 123 -19.64 -4.82 -11.08
C ILE A 123 -21.04 -4.56 -11.65
N GLN A 124 -21.37 -5.22 -12.76
CA GLN A 124 -22.70 -5.21 -13.38
C GLN A 124 -23.77 -5.70 -12.41
#